data_AF-A0A538GI90-F1
#
_entry.id   AF-A0A538GI90-F1
#
_cell.length_a   1.000
_cell.length_b   1.000
_cell.length_c   1.000
_cell.angle_alpha   90.00
_cell.angle_beta   90.00
_cell.angle_gamma   90.00
#
_symmetry.space_group_name_H-M   'P 1'
#
loop_
_entity.id
_entity.type
_entity.pdbx_description
1 polymer ?
#
loop_
_entity_poly.entity_id
_entity_poly.type
_entity_poly.pdbx_seq_one_letter_code
_entity_poly.pdbx_strand_id
1 'polypeptide(L)' 'MTEIRDSILEVRSALASRADAGPAPDRPAVAVIEDGLRCRAEGGDGWAVVTDMPGAVGGEGAAPTPGWLIRAAL' A
#
# COMPACT_ATOMS: atom_id res chain seq x y z
N MET A 1 4.34 27.26 9.57
CA MET A 1 4.70 25.86 9.27
C MET A 1 4.03 25.06 10.37
N THR A 2 3.03 24.25 10.04
CA THR A 2 2.32 23.48 11.07
C THR A 2 3.28 22.42 11.59
N GLU A 3 3.57 22.45 12.89
CA GLU A 3 4.39 21.43 13.53
C GLU A 3 3.65 20.08 13.49
N ILE A 4 4.39 18.97 13.33
CA ILE A 4 3.82 17.60 13.21
C ILE A 4 2.78 17.34 14.31
N ARG A 5 3.06 17.81 15.52
CA ARG A 5 2.19 17.72 16.69
C ARG A 5 0.81 18.32 16.44
N ASP A 6 0.74 19.54 15.91
CA ASP A 6 -0.51 20.26 15.77
C ASP A 6 -1.40 19.59 14.71
N SER A 7 -0.78 19.08 13.63
CA SER A 7 -1.47 18.29 12.61
C SER A 7 -2.12 17.02 13.19
N ILE A 8 -1.41 16.31 14.08
CA ILE A 8 -1.94 15.11 14.75
C ILE A 8 -3.14 15.48 15.66
N LEU A 9 -3.03 16.59 16.40
CA LEU A 9 -4.09 17.02 17.32
C LEU A 9 -5.37 17.45 16.58
N GLU A 10 -5.22 18.14 15.44
CA GLU A 10 -6.35 18.51 14.59
C GLU A 10 -7.09 17.29 14.05
N VAL A 11 -6.37 16.30 13.49
CA VAL A 11 -6.97 15.05 12.99
C VAL A 11 -7.68 14.30 14.11
N ARG A 12 -7.07 14.20 15.30
CA ARG A 12 -7.70 13.57 16.47
C ARG A 12 -9.03 14.24 16.84
N SER A 13 -9.06 15.58 16.90
CA SER A 13 -10.28 16.32 17.22
C SER A 13 -11.35 16.13 16.16
N ALA A 14 -10.97 16.13 14.88
CA ALA A 14 -11.90 15.94 13.76
C ALA A 14 -12.55 14.56 13.81
N LEU A 15 -11.76 13.50 13.99
CA LEU A 15 -12.25 12.12 14.13
C LEU A 15 -13.15 11.94 15.36
N ALA A 16 -12.80 12.54 16.50
CA ALA A 16 -13.63 12.47 17.71
C ALA A 16 -14.99 13.15 17.55
N SER A 17 -15.08 14.17 16.68
CA SER A 17 -16.32 14.91 16.42
C SER A 17 -17.26 14.24 15.40
N ARG A 18 -16.79 13.23 14.66
CA ARG A 18 -17.50 12.56 13.56
C ARG A 18 -17.26 11.06 13.58
N ALA A 19 -18.19 10.31 14.16
CA ALA A 19 -18.09 8.85 14.27
C ALA A 19 -18.06 8.12 12.91
N ASP A 20 -18.57 8.76 11.86
CA ASP A 20 -18.61 8.26 10.48
C ASP A 20 -17.37 8.65 9.65
N ALA A 21 -16.45 9.45 10.20
CA ALA A 21 -15.23 9.87 9.50
C ALA A 21 -14.08 8.83 9.58
N GLY A 22 -14.31 7.71 10.26
CA GLY A 22 -13.30 6.64 10.46
C GLY A 22 -12.94 5.83 9.21
N PRO A 23 -13.88 5.46 8.32
CA PRO A 23 -13.54 4.76 7.08
C PRO A 23 -12.76 5.68 6.14
N ALA A 24 -11.47 5.41 5.97
CA ALA A 24 -10.69 6.04 4.91
C ALA A 24 -11.24 5.59 3.55
N PRO A 25 -11.44 6.49 2.57
CA PRO A 25 -11.92 6.15 1.23
C PRO A 25 -10.77 5.57 0.38
N ASP A 26 -9.91 4.76 0.99
CA ASP A 26 -8.74 4.26 0.31
C ASP A 26 -9.21 3.36 -0.83
N ARG A 27 -8.80 3.72 -2.05
CA ARG A 27 -9.25 2.99 -3.24
C ARG A 27 -8.59 1.63 -3.23
N PRO A 28 -9.30 0.57 -3.65
CA PRO A 28 -8.70 -0.75 -3.74
C PRO A 28 -7.49 -0.70 -4.68
N ALA A 29 -6.38 -1.31 -4.27
CA ALA A 29 -5.27 -1.55 -5.17
C ALA A 29 -5.63 -2.68 -6.14
N VAL A 30 -5.29 -2.51 -7.41
CA VAL A 30 -5.52 -3.52 -8.46
C VAL A 30 -4.19 -4.08 -8.91
N ALA A 31 -4.08 -5.41 -8.90
CA ALA A 31 -2.88 -6.12 -9.37
C ALA A 31 -3.13 -6.76 -10.73
N VAL A 32 -2.18 -6.58 -11.64
CA VAL A 32 -2.11 -7.27 -12.94
C VAL A 32 -0.82 -8.07 -13.02
N ILE A 33 -0.89 -9.24 -13.66
CA ILE A 33 0.31 -9.99 -14.06
C ILE A 33 0.80 -9.35 -15.35
N GLU A 34 2.02 -8.81 -15.35
CA GLU A 34 2.60 -8.15 -16.53
C GLU A 34 3.34 -9.15 -17.42
N ASP A 35 4.13 -10.04 -16.82
CA ASP A 35 4.86 -11.10 -17.51
C ASP A 35 5.28 -12.20 -16.51
N GLY A 36 5.21 -13.47 -16.91
CA GLY A 36 5.53 -14.59 -16.01
C GLY A 36 4.83 -14.51 -14.65
N LEU A 37 5.64 -14.41 -13.57
CA LEU A 37 5.16 -14.21 -12.20
C LEU A 37 5.36 -12.78 -11.67
N ARG A 38 5.71 -11.85 -12.56
CA ARG A 38 5.85 -10.44 -12.25
C ARG A 38 4.48 -9.77 -12.24
N CYS A 39 4.09 -9.27 -11.07
CA CYS A 39 2.83 -8.55 -10.87
C CYS A 39 3.09 -7.07 -10.58
N ARG A 40 2.25 -6.21 -11.14
CA ARG A 40 2.20 -4.78 -10.82
C ARG A 40 0.88 -4.47 -10.13
N ALA A 41 0.95 -4.00 -8.89
CA ALA A 41 -0.17 -3.51 -8.13
C ALA A 41 -0.18 -1.97 -8.15
N GLU A 42 -1.30 -1.37 -8.52
CA GLU A 42 -1.49 0.08 -8.52
C GLU A 42 -2.56 0.47 -7.51
N GLY A 43 -2.25 1.46 -6.66
CA GLY A 43 -3.16 2.04 -5.68
C GLY A 43 -3.75 3.38 -6.13
N GLY A 44 -4.42 4.06 -5.20
CA GLY A 44 -4.80 5.46 -5.38
C GLY A 44 -3.59 6.35 -5.71
N ASP A 45 -3.83 7.47 -6.39
CA ASP A 45 -2.82 8.51 -6.64
C ASP A 45 -1.57 8.08 -7.43
N GLY A 46 -1.64 6.96 -8.16
CA GLY A 46 -0.60 6.51 -9.10
C GLY A 46 0.57 5.79 -8.44
N TRP A 47 0.49 5.46 -7.15
CA TRP A 47 1.47 4.61 -6.49
C TRP A 47 1.41 3.20 -7.05
N ALA A 48 2.58 2.62 -7.32
CA ALA A 48 2.69 1.27 -7.84
C ALA A 48 3.77 0.47 -7.12
N VAL A 49 3.50 -0.81 -6.94
CA VAL A 49 4.41 -1.79 -6.36
C VAL A 49 4.54 -2.95 -7.34
N VAL A 50 5.78 -3.38 -7.58
CA VAL A 50 6.08 -4.55 -8.40
C VAL A 50 6.56 -5.67 -7.50
N THR A 51 6.02 -6.86 -7.73
CA THR A 51 6.44 -8.10 -7.08
C THR A 51 6.81 -9.15 -8.09
N ASP A 52 7.66 -10.08 -7.70
CA ASP A 52 7.99 -11.26 -8.50
C ASP A 52 8.35 -12.42 -7.57
N MET A 53 8.32 -13.64 -8.11
CA MET A 53 8.72 -14.82 -7.38
C MET A 53 10.16 -15.25 -7.74
N PRO A 54 10.87 -15.97 -6.87
CA PRO A 54 12.18 -16.50 -7.20
C PRO A 54 12.12 -17.52 -8.35
N GLY A 55 13.24 -17.70 -9.06
CA GLY A 55 13.40 -18.73 -10.10
C GLY A 55 13.06 -20.15 -9.66
N ALA A 56 13.28 -20.48 -8.38
CA ALA A 56 12.95 -21.79 -7.81
C ALA A 56 11.46 -22.15 -7.90
N VAL A 57 10.57 -21.16 -8.09
CA VAL A 57 9.12 -21.36 -8.26
C VAL A 57 8.59 -20.79 -9.57
N GLY A 58 9.48 -20.48 -10.53
CA GLY A 58 9.13 -20.08 -11.89
C GLY A 58 9.04 -18.58 -12.17
N GLY A 59 9.51 -17.72 -11.27
CA GLY A 59 9.65 -16.27 -11.54
C GLY A 59 11.07 -15.90 -11.95
N GLU A 60 11.35 -14.61 -12.12
CA GLU A 60 12.69 -14.12 -12.50
C GLU A 60 13.50 -13.66 -11.29
N GLY A 61 12.86 -13.50 -10.13
CA GLY A 61 13.44 -12.88 -8.95
C GLY A 61 13.77 -11.39 -9.18
N ALA A 62 13.09 -10.73 -10.12
CA ALA A 62 13.37 -9.35 -10.53
C ALA A 62 12.79 -8.29 -9.56
N ALA A 63 11.98 -8.71 -8.59
CA ALA A 63 11.37 -7.86 -7.57
C ALA A 63 11.14 -8.63 -6.25
N PRO A 64 10.88 -7.96 -5.12
CA PRO A 64 10.54 -8.62 -3.87
C PRO A 64 9.30 -9.52 -4.01
N THR A 65 9.31 -10.65 -3.30
CA THR A 65 8.12 -11.52 -3.25
C THR A 65 6.94 -10.82 -2.59
N PRO A 66 5.69 -11.10 -3.00
CA PRO A 66 4.51 -10.54 -2.33
C PRO A 66 4.52 -10.78 -0.82
N GLY A 67 4.91 -11.99 -0.39
CA GLY A 67 4.98 -12.34 1.04
C GLY A 67 6.03 -11.54 1.82
N TRP A 68 7.11 -11.08 1.19
CA TRP A 68 8.09 -10.22 1.84
C TRP A 68 7.52 -8.82 2.08
N LEU A 69 6.82 -8.24 1.09
CA LEU A 69 6.16 -6.94 1.24
C LEU A 69 5.05 -6.96 2.28
N ILE A 70 4.25 -8.03 2.35
CA ILE A 70 3.24 -8.19 3.42
C ILE A 70 3.89 -8.13 4.81
N ARG A 71 5.07 -8.73 4.99
CA ARG A 71 5.80 -8.65 6.27
C ARG A 71 6.41 -7.29 6.53
N ALA A 72 6.79 -6.54 5.49
CA ALA A 72 7.31 -5.18 5.62
C ALA A 72 6.23 -4.14 5.95
N ALA A 73 4.94 -4.48 5.76
CA ALA A 73 3.81 -3.60 6.02
C ALA A 73 3.29 -3.64 7.47
N LEU A 74 3.72 -4.63 8.26
CA LEU A 74 3.39 -4.78 9.69
C LEU A 74 4.30 -3.92 10.57
#